data_AF-A0A0E3PPT7-F1
#
_entry.id   AF-A0A0E3PPT7-F1
#
_cell.length_a   1.000
_cell.length_b   1.000
_cell.length_c   1.000
_cell.angle_alpha   90.00
_cell.angle_beta   90.00
_cell.angle_gamma   90.00
#
_symmetry.space_group_name_H-M   'P 1'
#
loop_
_entity.id
_entity.type
_entity.pdbx_description
1 polymer ?
#
loop_
_entity_poly.entity_id
_entity_poly.type
_entity_poly.pdbx_seq_one_letter_code
_entity_poly.pdbx_strand_id
1 'polypeptide(L)'
;MKIMSIISCKIFEDEIIHLVEHDEEVSGVLILKNESSEEIIRKFGEICCPCRELSLKNVEAFRCLKDEKYVNGEGLILVLNILDIAGMGKMRKQLKMKVYDAILQMSFLSDGILLFYGLCGNLFKDLEEDFRYLKCPLTLLRDPEGKIVDDCICAALGGKRAFMELIKEFRGERVFMLTPMWAANWEKMVVANGFARDLENLDESKLVFRAARYSRVAKINTGLNYQQNFESRVREFAAFYDLEITELEIDQALFEKCYRELKHSLIASV
;
A
#
# COMPACT_ATOMS: atom_id res chain seq x y z
N MET A 1 17.60 12.78 14.81
CA MET A 1 16.52 11.94 14.26
C MET A 1 16.66 11.80 12.75
N LYS A 2 16.33 10.62 12.22
CA LYS A 2 16.22 10.38 10.76
C LYS A 2 14.77 10.55 10.33
N ILE A 3 14.54 11.03 9.12
CA ILE A 3 13.20 11.14 8.53
C ILE A 3 13.08 10.10 7.43
N MET A 4 12.18 9.14 7.59
CA MET A 4 11.84 8.18 6.54
C MET A 4 10.43 8.46 6.04
N SER A 5 10.30 8.60 4.73
CA SER A 5 8.99 8.81 4.11
C SER A 5 8.43 7.52 3.55
N ILE A 6 7.14 7.31 3.71
CA ILE A 6 6.39 6.24 3.05
C ILE A 6 5.37 6.88 2.11
N ILE A 7 5.50 6.60 0.82
CA ILE A 7 4.48 6.92 -0.19
C ILE A 7 3.73 5.63 -0.46
N SER A 8 2.43 5.60 -0.20
CA SER A 8 1.68 4.34 -0.21
C SER A 8 0.41 4.39 -1.02
N CYS A 9 0.09 3.27 -1.65
CA CYS A 9 -1.26 2.97 -2.08
C CYS A 9 -2.15 2.86 -0.85
N LYS A 10 -3.38 3.38 -0.96
CA LYS A 10 -4.44 3.20 0.03
C LYS A 10 -4.71 1.73 0.40
N ILE A 11 -4.39 0.78 -0.49
CA ILE A 11 -4.56 -0.65 -0.21
C ILE A 11 -3.60 -1.19 0.86
N PHE A 12 -2.49 -0.49 1.16
CA PHE A 12 -1.53 -0.95 2.17
C PHE A 12 -1.61 -0.20 3.51
N GLU A 13 -2.74 0.46 3.81
CA GLU A 13 -2.88 1.18 5.08
C GLU A 13 -2.71 0.25 6.29
N ASP A 14 -3.27 -0.95 6.23
CA ASP A 14 -3.22 -1.91 7.35
C ASP A 14 -1.77 -2.36 7.64
N GLU A 15 -1.00 -2.62 6.59
CA GLU A 15 0.41 -2.98 6.69
C GLU A 15 1.24 -1.84 7.28
N ILE A 16 0.93 -0.58 6.95
CA ILE A 16 1.61 0.58 7.55
C ILE A 16 1.28 0.69 9.04
N ILE A 17 0.01 0.54 9.42
CA ILE A 17 -0.39 0.57 10.84
C ILE A 17 0.36 -0.52 11.61
N HIS A 18 0.41 -1.75 11.06
CA HIS A 18 1.16 -2.86 11.63
C HIS A 18 2.63 -2.51 11.88
N LEU A 19 3.31 -1.94 10.87
CA LEU A 19 4.73 -1.60 10.98
C LEU A 19 4.99 -0.54 12.05
N VAL A 20 4.13 0.46 12.16
CA VAL A 20 4.29 1.52 13.16
C VAL A 20 3.99 1.02 14.57
N GLU A 21 2.92 0.24 14.75
CA GLU A 21 2.53 -0.29 16.05
C GLU A 21 3.63 -1.18 16.67
N HIS A 22 4.43 -1.83 15.83
CA HIS A 22 5.47 -2.76 16.25
C HIS A 22 6.91 -2.18 16.15
N ASP A 23 7.07 -0.87 15.95
CA ASP A 23 8.39 -0.23 15.88
C ASP A 23 8.60 0.82 16.98
N GLU A 24 9.32 0.42 18.04
CA GLU A 24 9.67 1.27 19.18
C GLU A 24 10.64 2.41 18.82
N GLU A 25 11.34 2.34 17.67
CA GLU A 25 12.26 3.39 17.23
C GLU A 25 11.52 4.58 16.57
N VAL A 26 10.23 4.40 16.23
CA VAL A 26 9.40 5.46 15.67
C VAL A 26 9.02 6.45 16.77
N SER A 27 9.67 7.60 16.75
CA SER A 27 9.44 8.68 17.72
C SER A 27 8.26 9.60 17.33
N GLY A 28 7.81 9.53 16.08
CA GLY A 28 6.66 10.31 15.62
C GLY A 28 6.18 9.93 14.22
N VAL A 29 4.88 10.07 14.00
CA VAL A 29 4.22 9.84 12.70
C VAL A 29 3.57 11.14 12.23
N LEU A 30 3.93 11.54 11.02
CA LEU A 30 3.42 12.73 10.35
C LEU A 30 2.65 12.28 9.10
N ILE A 31 1.40 12.71 8.97
CA ILE A 31 0.54 12.29 7.86
C ILE A 31 0.25 13.49 6.97
N LEU A 32 0.58 13.37 5.69
CA LEU A 32 0.24 14.38 4.70
C LEU A 32 -1.25 14.31 4.37
N LYS A 33 -2.00 15.32 4.82
CA LYS A 33 -3.45 15.40 4.62
C LYS A 33 -3.77 15.60 3.15
N ASN A 34 -4.53 14.66 2.60
CA ASN A 34 -5.06 14.70 1.23
C ASN A 34 -6.41 13.97 1.18
N GLU A 35 -6.99 13.80 -0.01
CA GLU A 35 -8.28 13.15 -0.23
C GLU A 35 -8.32 11.65 0.16
N SER A 36 -7.18 10.99 0.28
CA SER A 36 -7.05 9.56 0.58
C SER A 36 -6.63 9.26 2.03
N SER A 37 -6.21 10.27 2.80
CA SER A 37 -5.57 10.07 4.11
C SER A 37 -6.53 9.90 5.29
N GLU A 38 -7.84 10.11 5.11
CA GLU A 38 -8.81 10.10 6.23
C GLU A 38 -8.87 8.75 6.96
N GLU A 39 -8.82 7.65 6.22
CA GLU A 39 -8.96 6.31 6.79
C GLU A 39 -7.74 5.89 7.62
N ILE A 40 -6.53 6.16 7.14
CA ILE A 40 -5.32 5.88 7.92
C ILE A 40 -5.25 6.71 9.21
N ILE A 41 -5.71 7.97 9.18
CA ILE A 41 -5.77 8.83 10.37
C ILE A 41 -6.74 8.23 11.41
N ARG A 42 -7.91 7.75 10.96
CA ARG A 42 -8.85 7.03 11.83
C ARG A 42 -8.21 5.80 12.44
N LYS A 43 -7.52 4.96 11.66
CA LYS A 43 -6.87 3.73 12.14
C LYS A 43 -5.78 4.00 13.19
N PHE A 44 -4.94 5.03 12.99
CA PHE A 44 -3.98 5.46 14.01
C PHE A 44 -4.66 5.89 15.32
N GLY A 45 -5.79 6.60 15.22
CA GLY A 45 -6.61 6.97 16.38
C GLY A 45 -7.15 5.76 17.15
N GLU A 46 -7.53 4.69 16.45
CA GLU A 46 -8.07 3.45 17.04
C GLU A 46 -7.02 2.67 17.84
N ILE A 47 -5.75 2.69 17.40
CA ILE A 47 -4.63 2.07 18.13
C ILE A 47 -3.97 3.03 19.14
N CYS A 48 -4.58 4.19 19.40
CA CYS A 48 -4.05 5.24 20.29
C CYS A 48 -2.61 5.70 19.97
N CYS A 49 -2.19 5.56 18.72
CA CYS A 49 -0.87 6.00 18.27
C CYS A 49 -0.95 7.47 17.82
N PRO A 50 -0.22 8.39 18.49
CA PRO A 50 -0.31 9.81 18.18
C PRO A 50 0.32 10.12 16.82
N CYS A 51 -0.53 10.50 15.85
CA CYS A 51 -0.09 11.02 14.56
C CYS A 51 -0.42 12.52 14.43
N ARG A 52 0.45 13.28 13.77
CA ARG A 52 0.22 14.70 13.47
C ARG A 52 -0.08 14.89 12.00
N GLU A 53 -1.18 15.55 11.70
CA GLU A 53 -1.53 15.93 10.34
C GLU A 53 -0.68 17.11 9.85
N LEU A 54 -0.19 17.02 8.63
CA LEU A 54 0.53 18.07 7.92
C LEU A 54 -0.18 18.38 6.60
N SER A 55 -0.21 19.67 6.24
CA SER A 55 -0.61 20.08 4.90
C SER A 55 0.61 20.69 4.20
N LEU A 56 1.06 20.08 3.08
CA LEU A 56 2.18 20.60 2.28
C LEU A 56 1.84 21.88 1.49
N LYS A 57 0.78 22.60 1.87
CA LYS A 57 0.36 23.82 1.16
C LYS A 57 1.40 24.95 1.25
N ASN A 58 2.29 24.95 2.26
CA ASN A 58 3.24 26.05 2.50
C ASN A 58 4.65 25.57 2.86
N VAL A 59 5.63 26.45 2.60
CA VAL A 59 7.04 26.39 3.03
C VAL A 59 7.19 26.12 4.55
N GLU A 60 6.17 26.44 5.34
CA GLU A 60 6.14 26.23 6.80
C GLU A 60 6.12 24.75 7.19
N ALA A 61 5.44 23.86 6.44
CA ALA A 61 5.47 22.43 6.71
C ALA A 61 6.90 21.86 6.54
N PHE A 62 7.63 22.36 5.53
CA PHE A 62 9.03 22.03 5.31
C PHE A 62 9.95 22.60 6.40
N ARG A 63 9.61 23.76 6.98
CA ARG A 63 10.35 24.32 8.12
C ARG A 63 10.12 23.51 9.40
N CYS A 64 8.87 23.15 9.72
CA CYS A 64 8.56 22.31 10.88
C CYS A 64 9.32 20.98 10.86
N LEU A 65 9.36 20.30 9.71
CA LEU A 65 10.10 19.04 9.55
C LEU A 65 11.61 19.21 9.69
N LYS A 66 12.16 20.31 9.16
CA LYS A 66 13.57 20.64 9.37
C LYS A 66 13.85 20.93 10.84
N ASP A 67 13.02 21.73 11.49
CA ASP A 67 13.17 22.06 12.90
C ASP A 67 13.11 20.80 13.78
N GLU A 68 12.20 19.86 13.49
CA GLU A 68 12.14 18.54 14.15
C GLU A 68 13.42 17.72 13.95
N LYS A 69 14.05 17.78 12.76
CA LYS A 69 15.35 17.14 12.50
C LYS A 69 16.48 17.70 13.37
N TYR A 70 16.39 18.97 13.79
CA TYR A 70 17.40 19.66 14.60
C TYR A 70 17.14 19.60 16.11
N VAL A 71 15.99 19.07 16.56
CA VAL A 71 15.79 18.76 17.98
C VAL A 71 16.62 17.51 18.30
N ASN A 72 17.76 17.71 18.99
CA ASN A 72 18.71 16.68 19.38
C ASN A 72 18.02 15.47 20.03
N GLY A 73 17.97 14.36 19.28
CA GLY A 73 17.43 13.09 19.74
C GLY A 73 17.78 11.94 18.79
N GLU A 74 17.91 10.75 19.38
CA GLU A 74 17.88 9.44 18.70
C GLU A 74 16.44 9.12 18.27
N GLY A 75 16.26 8.26 17.25
CA GLY A 75 14.94 7.83 16.77
C GLY A 75 14.59 8.23 15.33
N LEU A 76 13.43 7.75 14.88
CA LEU A 76 12.93 7.81 13.51
C LEU A 76 11.57 8.54 13.45
N ILE A 77 11.48 9.54 12.58
CA ILE A 77 10.21 10.18 12.22
C ILE A 77 9.73 9.58 10.91
N LEU A 78 8.48 9.12 10.88
CA LEU A 78 7.81 8.67 9.67
C LEU A 78 6.95 9.76 9.07
N VAL A 79 7.10 10.01 7.77
CA VAL A 79 6.21 10.90 7.01
C VAL A 79 5.42 10.08 6.00
N LEU A 80 4.11 9.98 6.21
CA LEU A 80 3.21 9.15 5.42
C LEU A 80 2.47 10.00 4.38
N ASN A 81 2.51 9.56 3.12
CA ASN A 81 1.70 10.11 2.04
C ASN A 81 0.86 8.99 1.41
N ILE A 82 -0.40 8.90 1.83
CA ILE A 82 -1.33 7.91 1.31
C ILE A 82 -1.96 8.45 0.05
N LEU A 83 -1.77 7.75 -1.05
CA LEU A 83 -2.27 8.09 -2.37
C LEU A 83 -3.28 7.03 -2.85
N ASP A 84 -4.03 7.40 -3.88
CA ASP A 84 -5.15 6.62 -4.38
C ASP A 84 -4.70 5.28 -5.02
N ILE A 85 -5.68 4.42 -5.23
CA ILE A 85 -5.54 3.08 -5.80
C ILE A 85 -5.12 3.17 -7.26
N ALA A 86 -4.25 2.25 -7.68
CA ALA A 86 -3.91 2.09 -9.10
C ALA A 86 -5.12 1.62 -9.91
N GLY A 87 -5.72 2.56 -10.65
CA GLY A 87 -6.80 2.30 -11.60
C GLY A 87 -6.34 2.27 -13.06
N MET A 88 -7.30 2.10 -13.97
CA MET A 88 -7.10 2.06 -15.42
C MET A 88 -7.28 3.43 -16.09
N GLY A 89 -6.89 3.54 -17.37
CA GLY A 89 -7.17 4.71 -18.21
C GLY A 89 -6.61 6.03 -17.68
N LYS A 90 -7.49 7.03 -17.50
CA LYS A 90 -7.10 8.39 -17.03
C LYS A 90 -6.59 8.37 -15.58
N MET A 91 -7.21 7.56 -14.71
CA MET A 91 -6.80 7.41 -13.31
C MET A 91 -5.35 6.95 -13.21
N ARG A 92 -4.96 6.00 -14.07
CA ARG A 92 -3.59 5.49 -14.17
C ARG A 92 -2.55 6.60 -14.39
N LYS A 93 -2.81 7.50 -15.34
CA LYS A 93 -1.90 8.61 -15.67
C LYS A 93 -1.83 9.63 -14.54
N GLN A 94 -2.98 9.98 -13.96
CA GLN A 94 -3.07 10.91 -12.85
C GLN A 94 -2.34 10.38 -11.61
N LEU A 95 -2.51 9.10 -11.30
CA LEU A 95 -1.80 8.47 -10.19
C LEU A 95 -0.28 8.49 -10.40
N LYS A 96 0.19 8.15 -11.61
CA LYS A 96 1.62 8.22 -11.92
C LYS A 96 2.18 9.61 -11.64
N MET A 97 1.51 10.66 -12.12
CA MET A 97 1.94 12.04 -11.86
C MET A 97 1.97 12.36 -10.36
N LYS A 98 0.91 12.01 -9.62
CA LYS A 98 0.87 12.23 -8.16
C LYS A 98 2.00 11.52 -7.41
N VAL A 99 2.33 10.29 -7.80
CA VAL A 99 3.44 9.53 -7.19
C VAL A 99 4.79 10.17 -7.53
N TYR A 100 5.00 10.61 -8.78
CA TYR A 100 6.24 11.29 -9.17
C TYR A 100 6.42 12.61 -8.42
N ASP A 101 5.34 13.40 -8.33
CA ASP A 101 5.35 14.66 -7.59
C ASP A 101 5.62 14.42 -6.09
N ALA A 102 5.02 13.39 -5.51
CA ALA A 102 5.26 13.00 -4.12
C ALA A 102 6.72 12.60 -3.87
N ILE A 103 7.31 11.78 -4.75
CA ILE A 103 8.72 11.38 -4.66
C ILE A 103 9.62 12.62 -4.70
N LEU A 104 9.39 13.53 -5.66
CA LEU A 104 10.16 14.78 -5.77
C LEU A 104 10.05 15.60 -4.50
N GLN A 105 8.83 15.90 -4.04
CA GLN A 105 8.60 16.74 -2.86
C GLN A 105 9.20 16.13 -1.59
N MET A 106 9.00 14.82 -1.37
CA MET A 106 9.46 14.13 -0.17
C MET A 106 10.97 13.88 -0.19
N SER A 107 11.61 13.83 -1.36
CA SER A 107 13.08 13.68 -1.46
C SER A 107 13.85 14.86 -0.86
N PHE A 108 13.24 16.05 -0.77
CA PHE A 108 13.88 17.23 -0.19
C PHE A 108 13.93 17.23 1.34
N LEU A 109 13.08 16.43 2.00
CA LEU A 109 12.95 16.41 3.46
C LEU A 109 13.37 15.08 4.08
N SER A 110 13.36 13.99 3.30
CA SER A 110 13.56 12.64 3.80
C SER A 110 15.01 12.20 3.67
N ASP A 111 15.46 11.43 4.64
CA ASP A 111 16.72 10.68 4.56
C ASP A 111 16.56 9.41 3.70
N GLY A 112 15.33 8.90 3.53
CA GLY A 112 14.98 7.84 2.58
C GLY A 112 13.48 7.75 2.31
N ILE A 113 13.11 7.16 1.18
CA ILE A 113 11.71 6.97 0.76
C ILE A 113 11.45 5.48 0.50
N LEU A 114 10.41 4.94 1.12
CA LEU A 114 9.86 3.63 0.81
C LEU A 114 8.53 3.78 0.07
N LEU A 115 8.44 3.16 -1.11
CA LEU A 115 7.24 3.19 -1.93
C LEU A 115 6.43 1.90 -1.74
N PHE A 116 5.28 2.03 -1.07
CA PHE A 116 4.27 0.99 -0.91
C PHE A 116 3.34 0.96 -2.13
N TYR A 117 3.92 0.61 -3.27
CA TYR A 117 3.22 0.26 -4.50
C TYR A 117 3.92 -0.94 -5.13
N GLY A 118 3.14 -1.84 -5.74
CA GLY A 118 3.69 -2.79 -6.71
C GLY A 118 3.89 -2.12 -8.07
N LEU A 119 4.32 -2.90 -9.07
CA LEU A 119 4.45 -2.40 -10.45
C LEU A 119 3.11 -1.95 -11.07
N CYS A 120 1.98 -2.48 -10.59
CA CYS A 120 0.61 -2.12 -11.00
C CYS A 120 0.46 -2.11 -12.53
N GLY A 121 0.75 -3.25 -13.16
CA GLY A 121 0.73 -3.38 -14.63
C GLY A 121 1.86 -2.62 -15.32
N ASN A 122 3.04 -2.56 -14.70
CA ASN A 122 4.21 -1.79 -15.17
C ASN A 122 3.98 -0.27 -15.23
N LEU A 123 3.13 0.28 -14.36
CA LEU A 123 3.01 1.73 -14.19
C LEU A 123 4.30 2.36 -13.64
N PHE A 124 4.95 1.63 -12.72
CA PHE A 124 6.07 2.11 -11.92
C PHE A 124 7.40 1.41 -12.22
N LYS A 125 7.49 0.67 -13.33
CA LYS A 125 8.68 -0.11 -13.70
C LYS A 125 9.96 0.70 -13.89
N ASP A 126 9.83 1.98 -14.27
CA ASP A 126 10.96 2.85 -14.61
C ASP A 126 11.32 3.79 -13.45
N LEU A 127 10.65 3.71 -12.28
CA LEU A 127 10.80 4.67 -11.18
C LEU A 127 12.24 4.79 -10.67
N GLU A 128 12.93 3.66 -10.48
CA GLU A 128 14.31 3.70 -9.97
C GLU A 128 15.27 4.37 -10.94
N GLU A 129 15.09 4.16 -12.24
CA GLU A 129 15.90 4.81 -13.28
C GLU A 129 15.55 6.29 -13.41
N ASP A 130 14.24 6.60 -13.45
CA ASP A 130 13.73 7.97 -13.54
C ASP A 130 14.18 8.84 -12.37
N PHE A 131 14.45 8.26 -11.19
CA PHE A 131 14.85 8.98 -9.98
C PHE A 131 16.28 8.68 -9.50
N ARG A 132 17.10 8.00 -10.32
CA ARG A 132 18.49 7.65 -9.99
C ARG A 132 19.38 8.84 -9.62
N TYR A 133 19.02 10.05 -10.07
CA TYR A 133 19.75 11.29 -9.75
C TYR A 133 19.47 11.82 -8.35
N LEU A 134 18.46 11.30 -7.63
CA LEU A 134 18.15 11.73 -6.27
C LEU A 134 19.22 11.23 -5.30
N LYS A 135 19.65 12.12 -4.40
CA LYS A 135 20.52 11.74 -3.26
C LYS A 135 19.75 10.96 -2.19
N CYS A 136 18.45 11.20 -2.08
CA CYS A 136 17.56 10.48 -1.18
C CYS A 136 17.29 9.09 -1.78
N PRO A 137 17.64 7.98 -1.08
CA PRO A 137 17.39 6.64 -1.57
C PRO A 137 15.88 6.40 -1.70
N LEU A 138 15.46 5.94 -2.88
CA LEU A 138 14.10 5.48 -3.17
C LEU A 138 14.12 3.95 -3.24
N THR A 139 13.36 3.29 -2.37
CA THR A 139 13.21 1.83 -2.33
C THR A 139 11.76 1.45 -2.62
N LEU A 140 11.54 0.42 -3.42
CA LEU A 140 10.22 -0.17 -3.66
C LEU A 140 10.08 -1.48 -2.88
N LEU A 141 8.84 -1.95 -2.71
CA LEU A 141 8.58 -3.28 -2.15
C LEU A 141 9.22 -4.36 -3.04
N ARG A 142 10.09 -5.18 -2.43
CA ARG A 142 10.81 -6.26 -3.10
C ARG A 142 10.53 -7.60 -2.45
N ASP A 143 10.40 -8.63 -3.29
CA ASP A 143 10.26 -10.00 -2.84
C ASP A 143 11.59 -10.57 -2.28
N PRO A 144 11.59 -11.80 -1.73
CA PRO A 144 12.82 -12.43 -1.25
C PRO A 144 13.91 -12.63 -2.31
N GLU A 145 13.56 -12.64 -3.60
CA GLU A 145 14.52 -12.71 -4.72
C GLU A 145 15.08 -11.33 -5.11
N GLY A 146 14.66 -10.27 -4.40
CA GLY A 146 15.08 -8.89 -4.66
C GLY A 146 14.37 -8.25 -5.85
N LYS A 147 13.30 -8.86 -6.39
CA LYS A 147 12.53 -8.28 -7.50
C LYS A 147 11.41 -7.40 -6.96
N ILE A 148 11.10 -6.32 -7.67
CA ILE A 148 9.96 -5.45 -7.32
C ILE A 148 8.66 -6.26 -7.44
N VAL A 149 7.79 -6.17 -6.45
CA VAL A 149 6.50 -6.88 -6.44
C VAL A 149 5.56 -6.38 -7.55
N ASP A 150 4.82 -7.29 -8.18
CA ASP A 150 4.00 -6.97 -9.35
C ASP A 150 2.77 -6.09 -8.99
N ASP A 151 2.11 -6.38 -7.88
CA ASP A 151 0.91 -5.68 -7.39
C ASP A 151 0.67 -5.95 -5.89
N CYS A 152 -0.45 -5.46 -5.35
CA CYS A 152 -0.82 -5.63 -3.94
C CYS A 152 -1.12 -7.07 -3.52
N ILE A 153 -1.64 -7.92 -4.41
CA ILE A 153 -1.90 -9.33 -4.13
C ILE A 153 -0.59 -10.10 -4.08
N CYS A 154 0.29 -9.84 -5.05
CA CYS A 154 1.64 -10.39 -5.10
C CYS A 154 2.45 -9.97 -3.86
N ALA A 155 2.37 -8.72 -3.44
CA ALA A 155 3.02 -8.23 -2.23
C ALA A 155 2.51 -8.95 -0.96
N ALA A 156 1.18 -9.06 -0.80
CA ALA A 156 0.57 -9.73 0.34
C ALA A 156 0.99 -11.21 0.42
N LEU A 157 1.05 -11.91 -0.72
CA LEU A 157 1.46 -13.33 -0.75
C LEU A 157 2.98 -13.54 -0.56
N GLY A 158 3.77 -12.48 -0.34
CA GLY A 158 5.23 -12.60 -0.16
C GLY A 158 6.03 -12.62 -1.48
N GLY A 159 5.41 -12.26 -2.60
CA GLY A 159 6.06 -12.05 -3.89
C GLY A 159 5.66 -13.03 -4.99
N LYS A 160 6.32 -12.88 -6.14
CA LYS A 160 5.90 -13.54 -7.40
C LYS A 160 5.97 -15.06 -7.32
N ARG A 161 7.00 -15.61 -6.67
CA ARG A 161 7.17 -17.05 -6.54
C ARG A 161 6.02 -17.69 -5.77
N ALA A 162 5.68 -17.13 -4.61
CA ALA A 162 4.57 -17.59 -3.78
C ALA A 162 3.22 -17.46 -4.50
N PHE A 163 2.97 -16.35 -5.19
CA PHE A 163 1.79 -16.19 -6.04
C PHE A 163 1.70 -17.30 -7.10
N MET A 164 2.80 -17.59 -7.80
CA MET A 164 2.82 -18.62 -8.85
C MET A 164 2.67 -20.05 -8.29
N GLU A 165 3.19 -20.32 -7.10
CA GLU A 165 2.99 -21.58 -6.37
C GLU A 165 1.49 -21.76 -6.02
N LEU A 166 0.87 -20.73 -5.43
CA LEU A 166 -0.55 -20.73 -5.10
C LEU A 166 -1.45 -20.92 -6.32
N ILE A 167 -1.17 -20.24 -7.44
CA ILE A 167 -1.93 -20.42 -8.69
C ILE A 167 -1.87 -21.86 -9.21
N LYS A 168 -0.75 -22.57 -9.01
CA LYS A 168 -0.64 -23.99 -9.39
C LYS A 168 -1.49 -24.88 -8.49
N GLU A 169 -1.59 -24.56 -7.20
CA GLU A 169 -2.41 -25.31 -6.24
C GLU A 169 -3.90 -25.26 -6.56
N PHE A 170 -4.37 -24.17 -7.16
CA PHE A 170 -5.74 -24.09 -7.66
C PHE A 170 -6.03 -24.98 -8.88
N ARG A 171 -5.05 -25.69 -9.45
CA ARG A 171 -5.25 -26.72 -10.49
C ARG A 171 -6.14 -26.29 -11.67
N GLY A 172 -6.08 -25.01 -12.04
CA GLY A 172 -6.86 -24.44 -13.14
C GLY A 172 -8.23 -23.87 -12.74
N GLU A 173 -8.63 -23.97 -11.47
CA GLU A 173 -9.73 -23.19 -10.93
C GLU A 173 -9.44 -21.69 -11.04
N ARG A 174 -10.49 -20.91 -11.27
CA ARG A 174 -10.39 -19.46 -11.45
C ARG A 174 -10.79 -18.82 -10.13
N VAL A 175 -9.77 -18.42 -9.37
CA VAL A 175 -9.92 -17.87 -8.03
C VAL A 175 -9.60 -16.38 -8.06
N PHE A 176 -10.55 -15.57 -7.59
CA PHE A 176 -10.34 -14.14 -7.35
C PHE A 176 -9.75 -13.93 -5.96
N MET A 177 -8.86 -12.97 -5.74
CA MET A 177 -8.16 -12.82 -4.45
C MET A 177 -8.53 -11.50 -3.77
N LEU A 178 -8.79 -11.55 -2.46
CA LEU A 178 -9.17 -10.41 -1.64
C LEU A 178 -8.30 -10.31 -0.39
N THR A 179 -7.53 -9.23 -0.27
CA THR A 179 -6.95 -8.80 1.02
C THR A 179 -7.99 -7.97 1.81
N PRO A 180 -7.76 -7.66 3.10
CA PRO A 180 -8.69 -6.86 3.90
C PRO A 180 -9.03 -5.52 3.26
N MET A 181 -8.02 -4.76 2.84
CA MET A 181 -8.22 -3.47 2.20
C MET A 181 -8.83 -3.56 0.79
N TRP A 182 -8.59 -4.66 0.06
CA TRP A 182 -9.28 -4.90 -1.20
C TRP A 182 -10.78 -5.13 -0.96
N ALA A 183 -11.12 -6.03 -0.03
CA ALA A 183 -12.51 -6.34 0.32
C ALA A 183 -13.25 -5.11 0.88
N ALA A 184 -12.60 -4.31 1.72
CA ALA A 184 -13.16 -3.07 2.23
C ALA A 184 -13.57 -2.08 1.11
N ASN A 185 -12.84 -2.11 -0.02
CA ASN A 185 -13.00 -1.19 -1.13
C ASN A 185 -13.47 -1.89 -2.43
N TRP A 186 -14.08 -3.07 -2.32
CA TRP A 186 -14.23 -3.99 -3.45
C TRP A 186 -14.96 -3.37 -4.65
N GLU A 187 -15.99 -2.55 -4.43
CA GLU A 187 -16.75 -1.89 -5.49
C GLU A 187 -15.87 -0.92 -6.28
N LYS A 188 -15.10 -0.10 -5.56
CA LYS A 188 -14.14 0.83 -6.15
C LYS A 188 -13.01 0.08 -6.85
N MET A 189 -12.55 -1.03 -6.28
CA MET A 189 -11.52 -1.88 -6.90
C MET A 189 -12.00 -2.50 -8.21
N VAL A 190 -13.25 -2.98 -8.25
CA VAL A 190 -13.88 -3.54 -9.46
C VAL A 190 -13.90 -2.50 -10.58
N VAL A 191 -14.34 -1.27 -10.29
CA VAL A 191 -14.33 -0.16 -11.25
C VAL A 191 -12.91 0.24 -11.64
N ALA A 192 -12.01 0.42 -10.67
CA ALA A 192 -10.63 0.84 -10.91
C ALA A 192 -9.87 -0.14 -11.82
N ASN A 193 -10.15 -1.44 -11.70
CA ASN A 193 -9.56 -2.48 -12.54
C ASN A 193 -10.30 -2.70 -13.88
N GLY A 194 -11.35 -1.92 -14.16
CA GLY A 194 -12.08 -1.94 -15.43
C GLY A 194 -13.05 -3.10 -15.58
N PHE A 195 -13.47 -3.74 -14.48
CA PHE A 195 -14.51 -4.76 -14.51
C PHE A 195 -15.92 -4.16 -14.64
N ALA A 196 -16.09 -2.90 -14.24
CA ALA A 196 -17.30 -2.10 -14.44
C ALA A 196 -16.91 -0.68 -14.89
N ARG A 197 -17.85 0.02 -15.55
CA ARG A 197 -17.63 1.40 -16.01
C ARG A 197 -17.59 2.42 -14.87
N ASP A 198 -18.49 2.26 -13.91
CA ASP A 198 -18.64 3.11 -12.73
C ASP A 198 -19.42 2.34 -11.64
N LEU A 199 -19.64 2.99 -10.49
CA LEU A 199 -20.30 2.39 -9.34
C LEU A 199 -21.81 2.14 -9.57
N GLU A 200 -22.46 2.91 -10.43
CA GLU A 200 -23.89 2.72 -10.75
C GLU A 200 -24.10 1.50 -11.65
N ASN A 201 -23.07 1.14 -12.43
CA ASN A 201 -23.07 0.03 -13.37
C ASN A 201 -22.27 -1.19 -12.86
N LEU A 202 -22.17 -1.38 -11.54
CA LEU A 202 -21.44 -2.52 -10.95
C LEU A 202 -21.94 -3.88 -11.46
N ASP A 203 -23.24 -4.03 -11.75
CA ASP A 203 -23.80 -5.28 -12.26
C ASP A 203 -23.19 -5.74 -13.59
N GLU A 204 -22.61 -4.83 -14.39
CA GLU A 204 -21.90 -5.20 -15.63
C GLU A 204 -20.71 -6.12 -15.35
N SER A 205 -20.07 -5.95 -14.18
CA SER A 205 -18.94 -6.79 -13.78
C SER A 205 -19.31 -8.25 -13.60
N LYS A 206 -20.59 -8.58 -13.29
CA LYS A 206 -21.04 -9.98 -13.19
C LYS A 206 -20.83 -10.72 -14.50
N LEU A 207 -21.03 -10.05 -15.65
CA LEU A 207 -20.76 -10.64 -16.96
C LEU A 207 -19.27 -10.93 -17.14
N VAL A 208 -18.40 -10.02 -16.71
CA VAL A 208 -16.94 -10.19 -16.80
C VAL A 208 -16.48 -11.35 -15.93
N PHE A 209 -16.96 -11.44 -14.68
CA PHE A 209 -16.62 -12.53 -13.78
C PHE A 209 -17.07 -13.88 -14.31
N ARG A 210 -18.31 -13.96 -14.85
CA ARG A 210 -18.84 -15.16 -15.50
C ARG A 210 -18.05 -15.54 -16.76
N ALA A 211 -17.72 -14.57 -17.61
CA ALA A 211 -16.94 -14.81 -18.83
C ALA A 211 -15.51 -15.27 -18.53
N ALA A 212 -14.89 -14.72 -17.47
CA ALA A 212 -13.61 -15.16 -16.94
C ALA A 212 -13.68 -16.50 -16.18
N ARG A 213 -14.90 -17.02 -15.97
CA ARG A 213 -15.21 -18.28 -15.29
C ARG A 213 -14.72 -18.34 -13.85
N TYR A 214 -14.68 -17.20 -13.15
CA TYR A 214 -14.40 -17.22 -11.70
C TYR A 214 -15.46 -18.07 -11.00
N SER A 215 -14.99 -18.99 -10.18
CA SER A 215 -15.84 -19.89 -9.39
C SER A 215 -15.63 -19.71 -7.89
N ARG A 216 -14.50 -19.10 -7.51
CA ARG A 216 -14.11 -18.91 -6.11
C ARG A 216 -13.53 -17.54 -5.85
N VAL A 217 -13.59 -17.16 -4.58
CA VAL A 217 -12.84 -16.05 -4.02
C VAL A 217 -11.97 -16.55 -2.87
N ALA A 218 -10.67 -16.27 -2.93
CA ALA A 218 -9.73 -16.48 -1.85
C ALA A 218 -9.68 -15.25 -0.95
N LYS A 219 -10.15 -15.43 0.28
CA LYS A 219 -9.94 -14.52 1.39
C LYS A 219 -8.49 -14.66 1.85
N ILE A 220 -7.66 -13.67 1.55
CA ILE A 220 -6.27 -13.58 2.02
C ILE A 220 -6.30 -12.94 3.41
N ASN A 221 -6.24 -13.78 4.42
CA ASN A 221 -6.15 -13.38 5.81
C ASN A 221 -4.71 -12.98 6.14
N THR A 222 -4.50 -11.68 6.34
CA THR A 222 -3.20 -11.06 6.65
C THR A 222 -2.78 -11.25 8.12
N GLY A 223 -3.66 -11.77 8.97
CA GLY A 223 -3.48 -11.77 10.42
C GLY A 223 -3.68 -10.40 11.07
N LEU A 224 -3.91 -9.34 10.28
CA LEU A 224 -4.14 -7.98 10.76
C LEU A 224 -5.62 -7.75 11.07
N ASN A 225 -5.91 -7.00 12.14
CA ASN A 225 -7.28 -6.76 12.61
C ASN A 225 -7.70 -5.28 12.58
N TYR A 226 -7.07 -4.47 11.73
CA TYR A 226 -7.44 -3.05 11.56
C TYR A 226 -8.70 -2.85 10.70
N GLN A 227 -9.12 -3.91 9.99
CA GLN A 227 -10.33 -3.90 9.17
C GLN A 227 -11.41 -4.85 9.70
N GLN A 228 -12.18 -4.35 10.66
CA GLN A 228 -13.18 -5.13 11.40
C GLN A 228 -14.28 -5.74 10.52
N ASN A 229 -14.57 -5.16 9.36
CA ASN A 229 -15.62 -5.63 8.45
C ASN A 229 -15.13 -6.63 7.39
N PHE A 230 -13.87 -7.09 7.43
CA PHE A 230 -13.26 -7.91 6.37
C PHE A 230 -14.12 -9.13 6.00
N GLU A 231 -14.49 -9.95 6.99
CA GLU A 231 -15.31 -11.15 6.78
C GLU A 231 -16.65 -10.82 6.12
N SER A 232 -17.33 -9.77 6.60
CA SER A 232 -18.63 -9.37 6.04
C SER A 232 -18.52 -8.89 4.60
N ARG A 233 -17.45 -8.14 4.26
CA ARG A 233 -17.21 -7.62 2.92
C ARG A 233 -16.82 -8.71 1.92
N VAL A 234 -16.08 -9.72 2.36
CA VAL A 234 -15.79 -10.91 1.53
C VAL A 234 -17.07 -11.69 1.23
N ARG A 235 -17.95 -11.89 2.23
CA ARG A 235 -19.25 -12.55 2.03
C ARG A 235 -20.16 -11.78 1.09
N GLU A 236 -20.20 -10.45 1.23
CA GLU A 236 -20.92 -9.56 0.34
C GLU A 236 -20.44 -9.72 -1.11
N PHE A 237 -19.12 -9.64 -1.35
CA PHE A 237 -18.51 -9.85 -2.66
C PHE A 237 -18.83 -11.23 -3.23
N ALA A 238 -18.64 -12.29 -2.44
CA ALA A 238 -18.89 -13.66 -2.84
C ALA A 238 -20.35 -13.87 -3.25
N ALA A 239 -21.30 -13.35 -2.45
CA ALA A 239 -22.73 -13.41 -2.74
C ALA A 239 -23.11 -12.60 -3.99
N PHE A 240 -22.49 -11.43 -4.21
CA PHE A 240 -22.75 -10.61 -5.38
C PHE A 240 -22.35 -11.31 -6.69
N TYR A 241 -21.27 -12.08 -6.68
CA TYR A 241 -20.74 -12.77 -7.86
C TYR A 241 -21.05 -14.28 -7.94
N ASP A 242 -21.74 -14.85 -6.94
CA ASP A 242 -22.03 -16.28 -6.81
C ASP A 242 -20.74 -17.14 -6.78
N LEU A 243 -19.83 -16.79 -5.86
CA LEU A 243 -18.52 -17.44 -5.71
C LEU A 243 -18.42 -18.21 -4.39
N GLU A 244 -17.75 -19.37 -4.41
CA GLU A 244 -17.37 -20.06 -3.17
C GLU A 244 -16.21 -19.32 -2.48
N ILE A 245 -16.23 -19.26 -1.16
CA ILE A 245 -15.13 -18.66 -0.37
C ILE A 245 -14.14 -19.75 0.01
N THR A 246 -12.86 -19.49 -0.25
CA THR A 246 -11.73 -20.22 0.35
C THR A 246 -10.89 -19.24 1.16
N GLU A 247 -10.18 -19.72 2.18
CA GLU A 247 -9.33 -18.88 3.03
C GLU A 247 -7.87 -19.28 2.88
N LEU A 248 -7.00 -18.27 2.92
CA LEU A 248 -5.54 -18.39 2.88
C LEU A 248 -4.98 -17.53 4.00
N GLU A 249 -4.09 -18.08 4.81
CA GLU A 249 -3.35 -17.32 5.82
C GLU A 249 -1.99 -16.92 5.27
N ILE A 250 -1.60 -15.67 5.52
CA ILE A 250 -0.30 -15.12 5.17
C ILE A 250 0.27 -14.33 6.34
N ASP A 251 1.56 -14.01 6.27
CA ASP A 251 2.25 -13.15 7.23
C ASP A 251 2.61 -11.78 6.61
N GLN A 252 3.24 -10.92 7.41
CA GLN A 252 3.68 -9.57 7.02
C GLN A 252 5.16 -9.50 6.66
N ALA A 253 5.84 -10.65 6.46
CA ALA A 253 7.29 -10.71 6.41
C ALA A 253 7.88 -9.87 5.27
N LEU A 254 7.20 -9.78 4.11
CA LEU A 254 7.67 -8.97 2.99
C LEU A 254 7.68 -7.47 3.35
N PHE A 255 6.61 -6.96 3.95
CA PHE A 255 6.48 -5.56 4.32
C PHE A 255 7.46 -5.20 5.44
N GLU A 256 7.54 -6.04 6.48
CA GLU A 256 8.49 -5.89 7.58
C GLU A 256 9.94 -5.89 7.10
N LYS A 257 10.29 -6.81 6.19
CA LYS A 257 11.63 -6.88 5.60
C LYS A 257 11.97 -5.59 4.86
N CYS A 258 11.13 -5.17 3.92
CA CYS A 258 11.39 -3.97 3.10
C CYS A 258 11.52 -2.70 3.97
N TYR A 259 10.64 -2.57 4.96
CA TYR A 259 10.67 -1.49 5.92
C TYR A 259 11.96 -1.48 6.75
N ARG A 260 12.31 -2.63 7.33
CA ARG A 260 13.50 -2.80 8.17
C ARG A 260 14.79 -2.56 7.40
N GLU A 261 14.89 -3.05 6.16
CA GLU A 261 16.07 -2.85 5.30
C GLU A 261 16.34 -1.36 5.03
N LEU A 262 15.31 -0.59 4.64
CA LEU A 262 15.49 0.85 4.46
C LEU A 262 15.82 1.53 5.80
N LYS A 263 15.03 1.27 6.86
CA LYS A 263 15.26 1.86 8.18
C LYS A 263 16.70 1.65 8.66
N HIS A 264 17.19 0.41 8.61
CA HIS A 264 18.56 0.07 9.03
C HIS A 264 19.59 0.81 8.18
N SER A 265 19.40 0.93 6.87
CA SER A 265 20.33 1.68 6.01
C SER A 265 20.42 3.16 6.39
N LEU A 266 19.33 3.77 6.87
CA LEU A 266 19.30 5.17 7.27
C LEU A 266 19.96 5.42 8.63
N ILE A 267 19.80 4.47 9.55
CA ILE A 267 20.31 4.55 10.93
C ILE A 267 21.78 4.13 11.00
N ALA A 268 22.19 3.10 10.27
CA ALA A 268 23.57 2.60 10.24
C ALA A 268 24.55 3.51 9.46
N SER A 269 24.03 4.44 8.66
CA SER A 269 24.84 5.42 7.90
C SER A 269 25.31 6.62 8.74
N VAL A 270 25.55 6.43 10.05
CA VAL A 270 26.03 7.45 11.00
C VAL A 270 27.38 7.05 11.56
#